data_AF-A0A7S0FRR5-F1
#
_entry.id   AF-A0A7S0FRR5-F1
#
_cell.length_a   1.000
_cell.length_b   1.000
_cell.length_c   1.000
_cell.angle_alpha   90.00
_cell.angle_beta   90.00
_cell.angle_gamma   90.00
#
_symmetry.space_group_name_H-M   'P 1'
#
loop_
_entity.id
_entity.type
_entity.pdbx_description
1 polymer ?
#
loop_
_entity_poly.entity_id
_entity_poly.type
_entity_poly.pdbx_seq_one_letter_code
_entity_poly.pdbx_strand_id
1 'polypeptide(L)'
;VVELDEELRIVGGSDKLASMLLRGHVHGLQGMPFVHFSATEEDSRRFEDHFLHQPVEVQQSQAGVLHMRIRDSLSNSIGVEIFHVCKTHQDRCHRLVGIREFTDS
;
A
#
# COMPACT_ATOMS: atom_id res chain seq x y z
N VAL A 1 6.03 0.62 7.35
CA VAL A 1 4.80 -0.18 7.42
C VAL A 1 3.65 0.80 7.50
N VAL A 2 2.68 0.64 6.62
CA VAL A 2 1.46 1.45 6.53
C VAL A 2 0.29 0.53 6.87
N GLU A 3 -0.69 1.04 7.60
CA GLU A 3 -1.92 0.31 7.89
C GLU A 3 -3.04 0.75 6.95
N LEU A 4 -3.72 -0.22 6.35
CA LEU A 4 -4.88 0.00 5.50
C LEU A 4 -6.15 -0.60 6.12
N ASP A 5 -7.27 0.09 5.93
CA ASP A 5 -8.61 -0.43 6.25
C ASP A 5 -9.15 -1.37 5.16
N GLU A 6 -10.42 -1.75 5.31
CA GLU A 6 -11.11 -2.67 4.39
C GLU A 6 -11.30 -2.06 3.00
N GLU A 7 -11.41 -0.73 2.92
CA GLU A 7 -11.48 0.08 1.70
C GLU A 7 -10.09 0.47 1.15
N LEU A 8 -9.01 -0.12 1.68
CA LEU A 8 -7.62 0.11 1.25
C LEU A 8 -7.15 1.57 1.40
N ARG A 9 -7.72 2.29 2.37
CA ARG A 9 -7.32 3.64 2.75
C ARG A 9 -6.31 3.59 3.88
N ILE A 10 -5.40 4.55 3.88
CA ILE A 10 -4.35 4.66 4.89
C ILE A 10 -4.96 5.09 6.22
N VAL A 11 -4.86 4.25 7.25
CA VAL A 11 -5.34 4.59 8.60
C VAL A 11 -4.21 4.77 9.61
N GLY A 12 -2.99 4.34 9.29
CA GLY A 12 -1.84 4.46 10.20
C GLY A 12 -0.47 4.28 9.54
N GLY A 13 0.59 4.62 10.26
CA GLY A 13 1.98 4.34 9.87
C GLY A 13 2.51 5.09 8.64
N SER A 14 1.87 6.21 8.26
CA SER A 14 2.10 6.84 6.95
C SER A 14 3.35 7.72 6.83
N ASP A 15 4.03 8.06 7.93
CA ASP A 15 5.10 9.07 7.93
C ASP A 15 6.25 8.74 6.97
N LYS A 16 6.73 7.48 7.00
CA LYS A 16 7.81 7.04 6.11
C LYS A 16 7.37 7.04 4.65
N LEU A 17 6.12 6.67 4.36
CA LEU A 17 5.57 6.73 3.01
C LEU A 17 5.42 8.17 2.54
N ALA A 18 4.96 9.08 3.41
CA ALA A 18 4.84 10.51 3.12
C ALA A 18 6.20 11.11 2.76
N SER A 19 7.24 10.80 3.54
CA SER A 19 8.62 11.18 3.25
C SER A 19 9.11 10.63 1.91
N MET A 20 8.88 9.34 1.62
CA MET A 20 9.25 8.70 0.35
C MET A 20 8.55 9.35 -0.85
N LEU A 21 7.31 9.80 -0.68
CA LEU A 21 6.51 10.47 -1.71
C LEU A 21 6.75 11.98 -1.79
N LEU A 22 7.68 12.53 -1.00
CA LEU A 22 7.96 13.97 -0.89
C LEU A 22 6.73 14.82 -0.56
N ARG A 23 5.70 14.19 0.00
CA ARG A 23 4.48 14.85 0.49
C ARG A 23 4.74 15.20 1.95
N GLY A 24 5.22 16.42 2.19
CA GLY A 24 5.69 16.86 3.50
C GLY A 24 4.69 16.61 4.65
N HIS A 25 5.17 16.70 5.89
CA HIS A 25 4.42 16.38 7.12
C HIS A 25 3.12 17.19 7.37
N VAL A 26 2.82 18.20 6.56
CA VAL A 26 1.69 19.12 6.77
C VAL A 26 0.34 18.48 6.42
N HIS A 27 0.34 17.49 5.52
CA HIS A 27 -0.86 16.75 5.12
C HIS A 27 -0.55 15.26 5.17
N GLY A 28 -0.71 14.65 6.35
CA GLY A 28 -0.54 13.20 6.51
C GLY A 28 -1.38 12.44 5.47
N LEU A 29 -0.92 11.26 5.06
CA LEU A 29 -1.62 10.47 4.03
C LEU A 29 -2.87 9.76 4.56
N GLN A 30 -3.23 10.01 5.83
CA GLN A 30 -4.34 9.36 6.50
C GLN A 30 -5.67 9.65 5.81
N GLY A 31 -6.49 8.63 5.65
CA GLY A 31 -7.76 8.63 4.94
C GLY A 31 -7.63 8.56 3.40
N MET A 32 -6.44 8.71 2.84
CA MET A 32 -6.23 8.62 1.39
C MET A 32 -6.26 7.15 0.93
N PRO A 33 -6.97 6.83 -0.18
CA PRO A 33 -6.83 5.54 -0.84
C PRO A 33 -5.39 5.33 -1.32
N PHE A 34 -4.82 4.15 -1.07
CA PHE A 34 -3.44 3.87 -1.48
C PHE A 34 -3.25 4.00 -3.00
N VAL A 35 -4.25 3.59 -3.78
CA VAL A 35 -4.25 3.65 -5.25
C VAL A 35 -4.08 5.07 -5.83
N HIS A 36 -4.30 6.12 -5.04
CA HIS A 36 -4.01 7.50 -5.48
C HIS A 36 -2.52 7.74 -5.72
N PHE A 37 -1.66 6.90 -5.14
CA PHE A 37 -0.23 6.97 -5.35
C PHE A 37 0.22 6.12 -6.53
N SER A 38 -0.62 5.30 -7.16
CA SER A 38 -0.21 4.49 -8.31
C SER A 38 0.31 5.34 -9.47
N ALA A 39 1.38 4.87 -10.11
CA ALA A 39 1.95 5.55 -11.27
C ALA A 39 1.06 5.44 -12.51
N THR A 40 0.37 4.31 -12.67
CA THR A 40 -0.47 4.00 -13.84
C THR A 40 -1.82 3.42 -13.41
N GLU A 41 -2.80 3.43 -14.31
CA GLU A 41 -4.07 2.73 -14.09
C GLU A 41 -3.87 1.21 -13.95
N GLU A 42 -2.89 0.65 -14.66
CA GLU A 42 -2.55 -0.77 -14.57
C GLU A 42 -2.05 -1.12 -13.16
N ASP A 43 -1.15 -0.31 -12.60
CA ASP A 43 -0.68 -0.47 -11.23
C ASP A 43 -1.84 -0.40 -10.21
N SER A 44 -2.78 0.54 -10.40
CA SER A 44 -3.99 0.62 -9.55
C SER A 44 -4.84 -0.64 -9.62
N ARG A 45 -5.12 -1.14 -10.83
CA ARG A 45 -5.93 -2.37 -11.00
C ARG A 45 -5.22 -3.58 -10.41
N ARG A 46 -3.91 -3.71 -10.63
CA ARG A 46 -3.10 -4.81 -10.06
C ARG A 46 -3.09 -4.77 -8.54
N PHE A 47 -3.02 -3.58 -7.94
CA PHE A 47 -3.13 -3.41 -6.50
C PHE A 47 -4.51 -3.87 -5.99
N GLU A 48 -5.59 -3.31 -6.54
CA GLU A 48 -6.96 -3.68 -6.11
C GLU A 48 -7.20 -5.18 -6.28
N ASP A 49 -6.83 -5.77 -7.42
CA ASP A 49 -6.98 -7.19 -7.67
C ASP A 49 -6.22 -8.05 -6.64
N HIS A 50 -4.98 -7.67 -6.34
CA HIS A 50 -4.14 -8.38 -5.37
C HIS A 50 -4.72 -8.35 -3.95
N PHE A 51 -5.36 -7.24 -3.56
CA PHE A 51 -5.83 -7.04 -2.18
C PHE A 51 -7.31 -7.37 -1.96
N LEU A 52 -8.16 -7.31 -2.99
CA LEU A 52 -9.60 -7.61 -2.93
C LEU A 52 -9.92 -9.08 -3.24
N HIS A 53 -9.18 -9.72 -4.15
CA HIS A 53 -9.49 -11.09 -4.59
C HIS A 53 -8.69 -12.18 -3.86
N GLN A 54 -7.81 -11.82 -2.91
CA GLN A 54 -7.16 -12.83 -2.06
C GLN A 54 -8.13 -13.36 -0.99
N PRO A 55 -8.41 -14.68 -0.94
CA PRO A 55 -9.33 -15.24 0.04
C PRO A 55 -8.83 -15.01 1.46
N VAL A 56 -9.71 -14.50 2.34
CA VAL A 56 -9.38 -14.20 3.76
C VAL A 56 -8.86 -15.42 4.52
N GLU A 57 -9.30 -16.62 4.16
CA GLU A 57 -8.82 -17.88 4.74
C GLU A 57 -7.35 -18.20 4.41
N VAL A 58 -6.81 -17.67 3.31
CA VAL A 58 -5.40 -17.80 2.91
C VAL A 58 -4.54 -16.71 3.57
N GLN A 59 -5.15 -15.65 4.08
CA GLN A 59 -4.47 -14.48 4.64
C GLN A 59 -3.94 -14.68 6.07
N GLN A 60 -4.28 -15.79 6.75
CA GLN A 60 -3.77 -16.05 8.10
C GLN A 60 -2.26 -16.40 8.12
N SER A 61 -1.61 -16.66 6.97
CA SER A 61 -0.16 -16.95 6.92
C SER A 61 0.57 -16.65 5.60
N GLN A 62 -0.06 -16.11 4.54
CA GLN A 62 0.68 -15.73 3.33
C GLN A 62 1.09 -14.26 3.34
N ALA A 63 2.39 -14.02 3.49
CA ALA A 63 3.00 -12.78 3.06
C ALA A 63 2.96 -12.73 1.54
N GLY A 64 2.15 -11.84 0.98
CA GLY A 64 2.11 -11.57 -0.45
C GLY A 64 3.12 -10.51 -0.85
N VAL A 65 3.53 -10.53 -2.12
CA VAL A 65 4.45 -9.55 -2.70
C VAL A 65 3.83 -9.01 -3.99
N LEU A 66 3.76 -7.69 -4.11
CA LEU A 66 3.34 -6.98 -5.30
C LEU A 66 4.40 -5.97 -5.73
N HIS A 67 4.92 -6.14 -6.94
CA HIS A 67 5.76 -5.12 -7.58
C HIS A 67 4.87 -4.16 -8.36
N MET A 68 4.96 -2.88 -8.05
CA MET A 68 4.23 -1.82 -8.75
C MET A 68 5.02 -0.51 -8.76
N ARG A 69 4.55 0.48 -9.51
CA ARG A 69 5.10 1.84 -9.46
C ARG A 69 4.16 2.79 -8.76
N ILE A 70 4.73 3.71 -7.97
CA ILE A 70 4.01 4.80 -7.33
C ILE A 70 4.59 6.17 -7.71
N ARG A 71 3.81 7.24 -7.52
CA ARG A 71 4.15 8.62 -7.87
C ARG A 71 4.31 9.51 -6.65
N ASP A 72 5.44 10.18 -6.58
CA ASP A 72 5.71 11.23 -5.60
C ASP A 72 4.96 12.54 -5.95
N SER A 73 5.15 13.58 -5.14
CA SER A 73 4.57 14.91 -5.38
C SER A 73 5.14 15.64 -6.61
N LEU A 74 6.29 15.19 -7.12
CA LEU A 74 6.98 15.75 -8.28
C LEU A 74 6.69 14.95 -9.57
N SER A 75 5.78 13.98 -9.50
CA SER A 75 5.43 13.06 -10.59
C SER A 75 6.55 12.11 -11.02
N ASN A 76 7.58 11.93 -10.19
CA ASN A 76 8.56 10.87 -10.42
C ASN A 76 7.92 9.51 -10.14
N SER A 77 8.29 8.51 -10.94
CA SER A 77 7.83 7.14 -10.80
C SER A 77 8.84 6.33 -9.99
N ILE A 78 8.42 5.80 -8.86
CA ILE A 78 9.24 5.02 -7.94
C ILE A 78 8.79 3.57 -8.04
N GLY A 79 9.71 2.67 -8.41
CA GLY A 79 9.48 1.23 -8.34
C GLY A 79 9.44 0.78 -6.89
N VAL A 80 8.38 0.08 -6.49
CA VAL A 80 8.23 -0.41 -5.13
C VAL A 80 7.82 -1.87 -5.11
N GLU A 81 8.27 -2.54 -4.07
CA GLU A 81 7.78 -3.84 -3.69
C GLU A 81 6.93 -3.69 -2.42
N ILE A 82 5.70 -4.19 -2.52
CA ILE A 82 4.68 -4.12 -1.49
C ILE A 82 4.52 -5.50 -0.88
N PHE A 83 4.68 -5.57 0.43
CA PHE A 83 4.44 -6.74 1.25
C PHE A 83 3.18 -6.52 2.07
N HIS A 84 2.36 -7.54 2.27
CA HIS A 84 1.20 -7.39 3.15
C HIS A 84 0.91 -8.61 4.00
N VAL A 85 0.27 -8.33 5.13
CA VAL A 85 -0.36 -9.33 6.01
C VAL A 85 -1.72 -8.81 6.44
N CYS A 86 -2.74 -9.67 6.49
CA CYS A 86 -4.01 -9.34 7.13
C CYS A 86 -3.93 -9.76 8.60
N LYS A 87 -4.27 -8.85 9.50
CA LYS A 87 -4.50 -9.14 10.91
C LYS A 87 -5.99 -9.03 11.17
N THR A 88 -6.63 -10.17 11.44
CA THR A 88 -8.04 -10.18 11.84
C THR A 88 -8.15 -9.79 13.31
N HIS A 89 -8.96 -8.77 13.63
CA HIS A 89 -9.32 -8.39 14.99
C HIS A 89 -10.81 -8.06 15.03
N GLN A 90 -11.57 -8.71 15.92
CA GLN A 90 -13.03 -8.51 16.04
C GLN A 90 -13.76 -8.61 14.69
N ASP A 91 -13.46 -9.67 13.92
CA ASP A 91 -14.01 -9.93 12.57
C ASP A 91 -13.71 -8.89 11.49
N ARG A 92 -12.80 -7.94 11.75
CA ARG A 92 -12.30 -6.98 10.74
C ARG A 92 -10.88 -7.30 10.31
N CYS A 93 -10.60 -7.17 9.02
CA CYS A 93 -9.26 -7.36 8.47
C CYS A 93 -8.51 -6.03 8.44
N HIS A 94 -7.51 -5.88 9.33
CA HIS A 94 -6.57 -4.78 9.27
C HIS A 94 -5.35 -5.20 8.46
N ARG A 95 -5.07 -4.51 7.35
CA ARG A 95 -3.95 -4.87 6.47
C ARG A 95 -2.72 -4.07 6.84
N LEU A 96 -1.65 -4.76 7.23
CA LEU A 96 -0.35 -4.14 7.45
C LEU A 96 0.48 -4.31 6.17
N VAL A 97 0.93 -3.18 5.63
CA VAL A 97 1.62 -3.12 4.35
C VAL A 97 3.05 -2.63 4.55
N GLY A 98 4.02 -3.49 4.24
CA GLY A 98 5.42 -3.13 4.07
C GLY A 98 5.65 -2.57 2.67
N ILE A 99 6.45 -1.51 2.55
CA ILE A 99 6.77 -0.88 1.26
C ILE A 99 8.27 -0.65 1.27
N ARG A 100 8.95 -1.11 0.22
CA ARG A 100 10.35 -0.78 -0.04
C ARG A 100 10.54 -0.36 -1.48
N GLU A 101 11.48 0.55 -1.71
CA GLU A 101 11.93 0.84 -3.07
C GLU A 101 12.56 -0.41 -3.68
N PHE A 102 12.22 -0.66 -4.94
CA PHE A 102 12.76 -1.73 -5.74
C PHE A 102 13.48 -1.11 -6.95
N THR A 103 14.78 -1.35 -7.02
CA THR A 103 15.61 -1.02 -8.18
C THR A 103 16.03 -2.33 -8.82
N ASP A 104 15.63 -2.56 -10.08
CA ASP A 104 16.23 -3.60 -10.90
C ASP A 104 17.72 -3.22 -11.07
N SER A 105 18.59 -3.93 -10.34
CA SER A 105 20.04 -3.81 -10.44
C SER A 105 20.59 -4.63 -11.60
#